data_AF-A0A949BE80-F1
#
_entry.id   AF-A0A949BE80-F1
#
_cell.length_a   1.000
_cell.length_b   1.000
_cell.length_c   1.000
_cell.angle_alpha   90.00
_cell.angle_beta   90.00
_cell.angle_gamma   90.00
#
_symmetry.space_group_name_H-M   'P 1'
#
loop_
_entity.id
_entity.type
_entity.pdbx_description
1 polymer ?
#
loop_
_entity_poly.entity_id
_entity_poly.type
_entity_poly.pdbx_seq_one_letter_code
_entity_poly.pdbx_strand_id
1 'polypeptide(L)'
;MKLPAIVCILLFCLTGAALAAPGGKGQRSGNPESKAFQINYQQGKEQNQSTPITAQQRQKRKEQLERLQREDPQKYGEITGRLKQHRREQLRDLKERDPEKYGELKGRIKQQRMEKLRRLKEESPQLYGETLGRIKQHRWEKMKRLKESDPGKFRQIMTQRQDDFRQKMEYLREKETEKFHQLKKRVFDARLNSMRNLKAKDPEKFNQMREKRKKVFSERLQQLKAEDPQRYERVTKKIDELKYYQQLRRKDTKQAQAYLKEHPELENLMTRYRHPVNNYE
;
A
#
# COMPACT_ATOMS: atom_id res chain seq x y z
N MET A 1 -13.91 -21.86 -25.67
CA MET A 1 -13.39 -20.59 -26.22
C MET A 1 -12.43 -19.88 -25.24
N LYS A 2 -11.12 -19.86 -25.53
CA LYS A 2 -10.09 -19.18 -24.70
C LYS A 2 -9.99 -17.69 -25.08
N LEU A 3 -10.67 -16.78 -24.36
CA LEU A 3 -10.41 -15.33 -24.45
C LEU A 3 -9.04 -15.01 -23.81
N PRO A 4 -8.10 -14.36 -24.53
CA PRO A 4 -6.77 -14.05 -24.01
C PRO A 4 -6.82 -12.98 -22.91
N ALA A 5 -5.79 -12.96 -22.06
CA ALA A 5 -5.66 -12.14 -20.84
C ALA A 5 -5.82 -10.61 -21.03
N ILE A 6 -5.92 -10.13 -22.27
CA ILE A 6 -5.98 -8.71 -22.65
C ILE A 6 -7.38 -8.11 -22.40
N VAL A 7 -8.47 -8.89 -22.47
CA VAL A 7 -9.82 -8.39 -22.15
C VAL A 7 -9.96 -8.00 -20.66
N CYS A 8 -9.13 -8.57 -19.78
CA CYS A 8 -9.06 -8.13 -18.37
C CYS A 8 -8.37 -6.77 -18.17
N ILE A 9 -7.77 -6.18 -19.21
CA ILE A 9 -7.03 -4.91 -19.15
C ILE A 9 -7.96 -3.71 -19.33
N LEU A 10 -9.00 -3.82 -20.17
CA LEU A 10 -9.98 -2.73 -20.40
C LEU A 10 -11.00 -2.53 -19.26
N LEU A 11 -11.13 -3.54 -18.39
CA LEU A 11 -11.96 -3.56 -17.19
C LEU A 11 -11.60 -2.49 -16.12
N PHE A 12 -10.50 -1.75 -16.31
CA PHE A 12 -9.89 -0.92 -15.25
C PHE A 12 -10.09 0.60 -15.38
N CYS A 13 -10.76 1.09 -16.43
CA CYS A 13 -10.93 2.53 -16.68
C CYS A 13 -12.27 3.13 -16.21
N LEU A 14 -13.18 2.36 -15.60
CA LEU A 14 -14.58 2.75 -15.40
C LEU A 14 -15.08 2.84 -13.94
N THR A 15 -14.23 2.69 -12.92
CA THR A 15 -14.65 2.67 -11.50
C THR A 15 -14.05 3.82 -10.68
N GLY A 16 -14.09 5.05 -11.21
CA GLY A 16 -13.57 6.24 -10.52
C GLY A 16 -14.58 7.40 -10.53
N ALA A 17 -15.50 7.38 -9.58
CA ALA A 17 -16.38 8.45 -9.07
C ALA A 17 -17.24 7.81 -7.98
N ALA A 18 -17.79 8.44 -6.94
CA ALA A 18 -17.65 9.70 -6.23
C ALA A 18 -18.54 9.48 -4.97
N LEU A 19 -18.15 9.93 -3.77
CA LEU A 19 -19.07 10.24 -2.66
C LEU A 19 -18.29 10.89 -1.50
N ALA A 20 -18.51 12.19 -1.35
CA ALA A 20 -18.06 13.00 -0.23
C ALA A 20 -19.08 12.90 0.92
N ALA A 21 -18.61 12.95 2.17
CA ALA A 21 -19.45 13.28 3.32
C ALA A 21 -18.60 13.95 4.42
N PRO A 22 -19.20 14.86 5.22
CA PRO A 22 -18.51 15.91 5.97
C PRO A 22 -18.12 15.48 7.39
N GLY A 23 -17.19 16.26 7.97
CA GLY A 23 -16.60 16.02 9.28
C GLY A 23 -17.50 16.33 10.47
N GLY A 24 -17.17 15.70 11.60
CA GLY A 24 -17.65 16.04 12.93
C GLY A 24 -16.48 16.17 13.88
N LYS A 25 -16.26 17.38 14.41
CA LYS A 25 -15.32 17.65 15.52
C LYS A 25 -16.07 17.35 16.82
N GLY A 26 -15.64 16.32 17.54
CA GLY A 26 -16.07 16.06 18.91
C GLY A 26 -15.08 16.69 19.88
N GLN A 27 -15.49 17.77 20.55
CA GLN A 27 -14.87 18.26 21.79
C GLN A 27 -15.07 17.19 22.88
N ARG A 28 -14.02 16.88 23.64
CA ARG A 28 -14.14 16.07 24.85
C ARG A 28 -13.58 16.86 26.03
N SER A 29 -14.46 17.01 27.02
CA SER A 29 -14.34 17.80 28.23
C SER A 29 -13.12 17.43 29.07
N GLY A 30 -12.56 18.45 29.72
CA GLY A 30 -11.42 18.34 30.63
C GLY A 30 -11.79 17.57 31.90
N ASN A 31 -10.92 16.62 32.26
CA ASN A 31 -10.99 15.91 33.53
C ASN A 31 -10.04 16.61 34.55
N PRO A 32 -10.52 17.03 35.73
CA PRO A 32 -9.73 17.77 36.73
C PRO A 32 -8.60 16.99 37.42
N GLU A 33 -8.40 15.70 37.13
CA GLU A 33 -7.28 14.89 37.66
C GLU A 33 -5.89 15.26 37.09
N SER A 34 -5.82 16.15 36.10
CA SER A 34 -4.55 16.61 35.49
C SER A 34 -3.67 17.48 36.40
N LYS A 35 -4.22 18.05 37.47
CA LYS A 35 -3.47 18.91 38.39
C LYS A 35 -2.65 18.12 39.43
N ALA A 36 -3.15 16.96 39.89
CA ALA A 36 -2.43 16.11 40.83
C ALA A 36 -1.19 15.44 40.20
N PHE A 37 -1.22 15.22 38.88
CA PHE A 37 -0.09 14.63 38.14
C PHE A 37 1.01 15.65 37.81
N GLN A 38 0.68 16.94 37.72
CA GLN A 38 1.66 18.02 37.48
C GLN A 38 2.60 18.23 38.67
N ILE A 39 2.10 18.07 39.90
CA ILE A 39 2.88 18.26 41.13
C ILE A 39 3.94 17.15 41.29
N ASN A 40 3.59 15.89 40.98
CA ASN A 40 4.55 14.77 40.98
C ASN A 40 5.54 14.83 39.80
N TYR A 41 5.15 15.41 38.66
CA TYR A 41 6.03 15.56 37.50
C TYR A 41 7.10 16.65 37.69
N GLN A 42 6.82 17.69 38.48
CA GLN A 42 7.81 18.71 38.85
C GLN A 42 8.81 18.20 39.89
N GLN A 43 8.37 17.46 40.91
CA GLN A 43 9.27 16.86 41.91
C GLN A 43 10.25 15.83 41.30
N GLY A 44 9.86 15.13 40.23
CA GLY A 44 10.75 14.21 39.51
C GLY A 44 11.77 14.88 38.57
N LYS A 45 11.56 16.15 38.20
CA LYS A 45 12.48 16.92 37.34
C LYS A 45 13.63 17.54 38.10
N GLU A 46 13.45 17.88 39.38
CA GLU A 46 14.49 18.49 40.20
C GLU A 46 15.56 17.49 40.63
N GLN A 47 15.26 16.19 40.67
CA GLN A 47 16.24 15.14 41.03
C GLN A 47 16.95 14.47 39.84
N ASN A 48 16.55 14.73 38.60
CA ASN A 48 17.18 14.14 37.41
C ASN A 48 17.72 15.23 36.48
N GLN A 49 18.67 16.02 36.99
CA GLN A 49 19.62 16.70 36.13
C GLN A 49 20.48 15.66 35.41
N SER A 50 20.52 15.79 34.09
CA SER A 50 21.04 14.85 33.11
C SER A 50 22.55 14.62 33.22
N THR A 51 22.96 13.57 33.92
CA THR A 51 24.26 12.94 33.65
C THR A 51 24.14 12.03 32.43
N PRO A 52 25.02 12.15 31.42
CA PRO A 52 25.01 11.26 30.27
C PRO A 52 25.31 9.84 30.73
N ILE A 53 24.31 8.95 30.62
CA ILE A 53 24.46 7.53 30.95
C ILE A 53 25.59 6.95 30.11
N THR A 54 26.63 6.44 30.80
CA THR A 54 27.82 5.87 30.16
C THR A 54 27.47 4.60 29.38
N ALA A 55 28.26 4.27 28.35
CA ALA A 55 28.05 3.07 27.54
C ALA A 55 27.96 1.79 28.39
N GLN A 56 28.77 1.72 29.46
CA GLN A 56 28.77 0.62 30.42
C GLN A 56 27.45 0.52 31.20
N GLN A 57 26.87 1.65 31.63
CA GLN A 57 25.56 1.64 32.30
C GLN A 57 24.43 1.20 31.36
N ARG A 58 24.52 1.52 30.06
CA ARG A 58 23.55 1.02 29.05
C ARG A 58 23.68 -0.49 28.87
N GLN A 59 24.91 -1.00 28.83
CA GLN A 59 25.20 -2.43 28.73
C GLN A 59 24.61 -3.20 29.93
N LYS A 60 24.91 -2.73 31.15
CA LYS A 60 24.38 -3.33 32.39
C LYS A 60 22.85 -3.33 32.43
N ARG A 61 22.20 -2.22 32.04
CA ARG A 61 20.73 -2.16 31.96
C ARG A 61 20.16 -3.13 30.94
N LYS A 62 20.85 -3.32 29.81
CA LYS A 62 20.44 -4.29 28.78
C LYS A 62 20.54 -5.73 29.31
N GLU A 63 21.65 -6.08 29.95
CA GLU A 63 21.86 -7.39 30.56
C GLU A 63 20.84 -7.67 31.67
N GLN A 64 20.52 -6.68 32.51
CA GLN A 64 19.47 -6.80 33.53
C GLN A 64 18.09 -7.05 32.92
N LEU A 65 17.76 -6.37 31.81
CA LEU A 65 16.51 -6.60 31.07
C LEU A 65 16.48 -8.01 30.45
N GLU A 66 17.60 -8.51 29.92
CA GLU A 66 17.71 -9.86 29.36
C GLU A 66 17.60 -10.94 30.44
N ARG A 67 18.20 -10.72 31.61
CA ARG A 67 18.04 -11.60 32.79
C ARG A 67 16.60 -11.63 33.26
N LEU A 68 15.98 -10.46 33.41
CA LEU A 68 14.58 -10.33 33.81
C LEU A 68 13.64 -11.02 32.81
N GLN A 69 13.94 -10.96 31.51
CA GLN A 69 13.16 -11.67 30.49
C GLN A 69 13.19 -13.21 30.67
N ARG A 70 14.28 -13.76 31.21
CA ARG A 70 14.44 -15.21 31.45
C ARG A 70 13.89 -15.64 32.81
N GLU A 71 14.15 -14.84 33.85
CA GLU A 71 13.81 -15.14 35.24
C GLU A 71 12.34 -14.85 35.55
N ASP A 72 11.81 -13.72 35.07
CA ASP A 72 10.43 -13.29 35.32
C ASP A 72 9.84 -12.57 34.08
N PRO A 73 9.32 -13.35 33.12
CA PRO A 73 8.77 -12.81 31.88
C PRO A 73 7.53 -11.94 32.12
N GLN A 74 6.79 -12.14 33.23
CA GLN A 74 5.63 -11.32 33.55
C GLN A 74 6.05 -9.92 33.98
N LYS A 75 6.99 -9.82 34.92
CA LYS A 75 7.55 -8.52 35.37
C LYS A 75 8.28 -7.78 34.26
N TYR A 76 8.98 -8.50 33.37
CA TYR A 76 9.52 -7.91 32.14
C TYR A 76 8.43 -7.31 31.24
N GLY A 77 7.33 -8.05 31.06
CA GLY A 77 6.14 -7.59 30.33
C GLY A 77 5.57 -6.31 30.91
N GLU A 78 5.41 -6.23 32.22
CA GLU A 78 4.91 -5.04 32.91
C GLU A 78 5.81 -3.83 32.74
N ILE A 79 7.11 -3.98 33.01
CA ILE A 79 8.08 -2.88 32.91
C ILE A 79 8.13 -2.35 31.47
N THR A 80 8.22 -3.24 30.49
CA THR A 80 8.24 -2.82 29.08
C THR A 80 6.89 -2.23 28.65
N GLY A 81 5.77 -2.70 29.20
CA GLY A 81 4.44 -2.14 29.01
C GLY A 81 4.34 -0.70 29.52
N ARG A 82 4.73 -0.46 30.78
CA ARG A 82 4.74 0.87 31.40
C ARG A 82 5.64 1.84 30.63
N LEU A 83 6.85 1.40 30.25
CA LEU A 83 7.77 2.22 29.44
C LEU A 83 7.18 2.59 28.06
N LYS A 84 6.48 1.65 27.40
CA LYS A 84 5.81 1.91 26.13
C LYS A 84 4.66 2.90 26.31
N GLN A 85 3.88 2.78 27.37
CA GLN A 85 2.78 3.67 27.67
C GLN A 85 3.27 5.09 27.96
N HIS A 86 4.23 5.23 28.87
CA HIS A 86 4.85 6.52 29.20
C HIS A 86 5.42 7.21 27.94
N ARG A 87 6.11 6.46 27.06
CA ARG A 87 6.60 7.01 25.80
C ARG A 87 5.47 7.48 24.87
N ARG A 88 4.32 6.80 24.86
CA ARG A 88 3.16 7.23 24.06
C ARG A 88 2.56 8.51 24.59
N GLU A 89 2.48 8.67 25.91
CA GLU A 89 2.01 9.88 26.58
C GLU A 89 2.94 11.05 26.29
N GLN A 90 4.25 10.89 26.48
CA GLN A 90 5.24 11.92 26.10
C GLN A 90 5.14 12.34 24.64
N LEU A 91 4.91 11.40 23.72
CA LEU A 91 4.73 11.71 22.30
C LEU A 91 3.38 12.38 22.00
N ARG A 92 2.35 12.14 22.82
CA ARG A 92 1.06 12.82 22.71
C ARG A 92 1.19 14.25 23.21
N ASP A 93 1.75 14.44 24.40
CA ASP A 93 2.00 15.75 24.99
C ASP A 93 2.90 16.60 24.09
N LEU A 94 3.95 16.00 23.51
CA LEU A 94 4.81 16.72 22.56
C LEU A 94 4.02 17.14 21.33
N LYS A 95 3.15 16.29 20.79
CA LYS A 95 2.32 16.62 19.63
C LYS A 95 1.33 17.76 19.92
N GLU A 96 0.81 17.83 21.14
CA GLU A 96 -0.16 18.86 21.56
C GLU A 96 0.53 20.18 21.91
N ARG A 97 1.67 20.13 22.61
CA ARG A 97 2.42 21.34 23.03
C ARG A 97 3.24 21.95 21.90
N ASP A 98 3.88 21.11 21.09
CA ASP A 98 4.84 21.52 20.06
C ASP A 98 4.77 20.56 18.85
N PRO A 99 3.80 20.78 17.95
CA PRO A 99 3.58 19.92 16.79
C PRO A 99 4.78 19.92 15.82
N GLU A 100 5.55 21.01 15.76
CA GLU A 100 6.73 21.13 14.90
C GLU A 100 7.85 20.22 15.40
N LYS A 101 8.22 20.31 16.68
CA LYS A 101 9.22 19.44 17.30
C LYS A 101 8.82 17.97 17.29
N TYR A 102 7.53 17.67 17.40
CA TYR A 102 7.02 16.33 17.17
C TYR A 102 7.25 15.84 15.73
N GLY A 103 7.03 16.71 14.75
CA GLY A 103 7.32 16.49 13.34
C GLY A 103 8.80 16.21 13.10
N GLU A 104 9.69 17.04 13.63
CA GLU A 104 11.14 16.86 13.56
C GLU A 104 11.59 15.54 14.18
N LEU A 105 11.09 15.21 15.38
CA LEU A 105 11.40 13.95 16.04
C LEU A 105 11.02 12.74 15.17
N LYS A 106 9.83 12.77 14.55
CA LYS A 106 9.41 11.73 13.61
C LYS A 106 10.29 11.70 12.36
N GLY A 107 10.64 12.85 11.82
CA GLY A 107 11.55 13.00 10.68
C GLY A 107 12.89 12.33 10.97
N ARG A 108 13.50 12.65 12.11
CA ARG A 108 14.78 12.09 12.57
C ARG A 108 14.70 10.57 12.74
N ILE A 109 13.65 10.06 13.39
CA ILE A 109 13.46 8.61 13.56
C ILE A 109 13.33 7.91 12.20
N LYS A 110 12.58 8.52 11.26
CA LYS A 110 12.42 8.00 9.90
C LYS A 110 13.76 7.97 9.17
N GLN A 111 14.55 9.05 9.23
CA GLN A 111 15.86 9.14 8.60
C GLN A 111 16.83 8.09 9.16
N GLN A 112 16.94 7.96 10.48
CA GLN A 112 17.78 6.94 11.12
C GLN A 112 17.40 5.52 10.69
N ARG A 113 16.09 5.25 10.56
CA ARG A 113 15.61 3.94 10.07
C ARG A 113 15.99 3.71 8.62
N MET A 114 15.87 4.72 7.77
CA MET A 114 16.25 4.62 6.35
C MET A 114 17.76 4.40 6.21
N GLU A 115 18.57 5.14 6.97
CA GLU A 115 20.02 5.01 6.95
C GLU A 115 20.47 3.63 7.44
N LYS A 116 19.88 3.13 8.53
CA LYS A 116 20.14 1.76 9.00
C LYS A 116 19.80 0.72 7.94
N LEU A 117 18.68 0.89 7.22
CA LEU A 117 18.30 -0.02 6.13
C LEU A 117 19.23 0.10 4.92
N ARG A 118 19.76 1.30 4.63
CA ARG A 118 20.74 1.52 3.57
C ARG A 118 22.05 0.82 3.88
N ARG A 119 22.60 1.04 5.07
CA ARG A 119 23.81 0.35 5.55
C ARG A 119 23.63 -1.16 5.54
N LEU A 120 22.51 -1.67 6.05
CA LEU A 120 22.24 -3.10 6.02
C LEU A 120 22.19 -3.67 4.60
N LYS A 121 21.72 -2.89 3.62
CA LYS A 121 21.72 -3.31 2.21
C LYS A 121 23.13 -3.41 1.64
N GLU A 122 24.04 -2.54 2.05
CA GLU A 122 25.44 -2.48 1.61
C GLU A 122 26.29 -3.55 2.33
N GLU A 123 26.18 -3.62 3.66
CA GLU A 123 26.95 -4.52 4.52
C GLU A 123 26.52 -5.98 4.41
N SER A 124 25.22 -6.25 4.25
CA SER A 124 24.67 -7.61 4.27
C SER A 124 23.34 -7.71 3.50
N PRO A 125 23.39 -7.83 2.16
CA PRO A 125 22.20 -7.91 1.30
C PRO A 125 21.21 -9.01 1.70
N GLN A 126 21.71 -10.14 2.20
CA GLN A 126 20.88 -11.26 2.69
C GLN A 126 20.06 -10.86 3.92
N LEU A 127 20.72 -10.32 4.96
CA LEU A 127 20.05 -9.82 6.17
C LEU A 127 19.09 -8.66 5.88
N TYR A 128 19.40 -7.81 4.90
CA TYR A 128 18.48 -6.79 4.40
C TYR A 128 17.20 -7.41 3.83
N GLY A 129 17.35 -8.43 2.98
CA GLY A 129 16.24 -9.20 2.41
C GLY A 129 15.35 -9.81 3.50
N GLU A 130 15.95 -10.49 4.47
CA GLU A 130 15.22 -11.06 5.62
C GLU A 130 14.50 -10.00 6.44
N THR A 131 15.18 -8.89 6.74
CA THR A 131 14.62 -7.78 7.53
C THR A 131 13.39 -7.20 6.84
N LEU A 132 13.46 -6.98 5.52
CA LEU A 132 12.31 -6.55 4.74
C LEU A 132 11.21 -7.62 4.69
N GLY A 133 11.56 -8.89 4.61
CA GLY A 133 10.63 -10.03 4.69
C GLY A 133 9.82 -10.01 5.98
N ARG A 134 10.51 -9.94 7.14
CA ARG A 134 9.88 -9.87 8.47
C ARG A 134 8.97 -8.65 8.61
N ILE A 135 9.41 -7.48 8.13
CA ILE A 135 8.58 -6.26 8.14
C ILE A 135 7.30 -6.44 7.31
N LYS A 136 7.42 -7.02 6.11
CA LYS A 136 6.27 -7.28 5.23
C LYS A 136 5.29 -8.27 5.87
N GLN A 137 5.80 -9.37 6.41
CA GLN A 137 4.99 -10.39 7.08
C GLN A 137 4.25 -9.81 8.28
N HIS A 138 4.95 -9.12 9.19
CA HIS A 138 4.32 -8.50 10.35
C HIS A 138 3.23 -7.49 9.95
N ARG A 139 3.46 -6.71 8.88
CA ARG A 139 2.44 -5.79 8.36
C ARG A 139 1.22 -6.53 7.81
N TRP A 140 1.43 -7.66 7.14
CA TRP A 140 0.36 -8.50 6.60
C TRP A 140 -0.47 -9.13 7.72
N GLU A 141 0.18 -9.74 8.72
CA GLU A 141 -0.49 -10.34 9.88
C GLU A 141 -1.30 -9.31 10.67
N LYS A 142 -0.71 -8.12 10.94
CA LYS A 142 -1.42 -7.02 11.59
C LYS A 142 -2.66 -6.62 10.80
N MET A 143 -2.57 -6.60 9.48
CA MET A 143 -3.69 -6.24 8.61
C MET A 143 -4.76 -7.34 8.58
N LYS A 144 -4.37 -8.61 8.61
CA LYS A 144 -5.29 -9.75 8.73
C LYS A 144 -6.06 -9.69 10.05
N ARG A 145 -5.35 -9.53 11.18
CA ARG A 145 -5.97 -9.36 12.50
C ARG A 145 -6.92 -8.17 12.53
N LEU A 146 -6.54 -7.03 11.95
CA LEU A 146 -7.41 -5.86 11.90
C LEU A 146 -8.69 -6.13 11.11
N LYS A 147 -8.60 -6.88 10.01
CA LYS A 147 -9.79 -7.26 9.22
C LYS A 147 -10.78 -8.11 10.04
N GLU A 148 -10.27 -8.96 10.91
CA GLU A 148 -11.07 -9.84 11.79
C GLU A 148 -11.62 -9.08 13.00
N SER A 149 -10.78 -8.29 13.69
CA SER A 149 -11.15 -7.59 14.93
C SER A 149 -11.98 -6.32 14.71
N ASP A 150 -11.69 -5.58 13.65
CA ASP A 150 -12.33 -4.29 13.33
C ASP A 150 -12.42 -4.09 11.81
N PRO A 151 -13.42 -4.74 11.16
CA PRO A 151 -13.59 -4.66 9.72
C PRO A 151 -13.93 -3.24 9.24
N GLY A 152 -14.52 -2.40 10.09
CA GLY A 152 -14.81 -0.99 9.79
C GLY A 152 -13.53 -0.19 9.58
N LYS A 153 -12.63 -0.23 10.55
CA LYS A 153 -11.33 0.44 10.48
C LYS A 153 -10.41 -0.15 9.41
N PHE A 154 -10.48 -1.46 9.19
CA PHE A 154 -9.79 -2.08 8.06
C PHE A 154 -10.24 -1.47 6.73
N ARG A 155 -11.56 -1.37 6.50
CA ARG A 155 -12.11 -0.74 5.29
C ARG A 155 -11.66 0.70 5.14
N GLN A 156 -11.74 1.50 6.20
CA GLN A 156 -11.28 2.89 6.19
C GLN A 156 -9.80 3.01 5.78
N ILE A 157 -8.92 2.18 6.34
CA ILE A 157 -7.49 2.19 5.97
C ILE A 157 -7.29 1.79 4.51
N MET A 158 -8.06 0.83 4.00
CA MET A 158 -7.97 0.41 2.61
C MET A 158 -8.46 1.49 1.65
N THR A 159 -9.56 2.18 1.98
CA THR A 159 -10.06 3.33 1.23
C THR A 159 -9.02 4.46 1.21
N GLN A 160 -8.48 4.85 2.38
CA GLN A 160 -7.45 5.89 2.45
C GLN A 160 -6.25 5.56 1.56
N ARG A 161 -5.79 4.30 1.55
CA ARG A 161 -4.68 3.88 0.68
C ARG A 161 -5.00 3.98 -0.80
N GLN A 162 -6.24 3.73 -1.18
CA GLN A 162 -6.69 3.89 -2.57
C GLN A 162 -6.71 5.36 -2.96
N ASP A 163 -7.19 6.23 -2.07
CA ASP A 163 -7.25 7.67 -2.31
C ASP A 163 -5.84 8.29 -2.37
N ASP A 164 -4.96 7.95 -1.44
CA ASP A 164 -3.55 8.38 -1.47
C ASP A 164 -2.86 7.95 -2.77
N PHE A 165 -3.15 6.73 -3.25
CA PHE A 165 -2.61 6.24 -4.52
C PHE A 165 -3.19 7.02 -5.71
N ARG A 166 -4.49 7.34 -5.68
CA ARG A 166 -5.14 8.15 -6.72
C ARG A 166 -4.54 9.54 -6.81
N GLN A 167 -4.44 10.23 -5.68
CA GLN A 167 -3.84 11.57 -5.58
C GLN A 167 -2.39 11.55 -6.10
N LYS A 168 -1.62 10.53 -5.73
CA LYS A 168 -0.27 10.33 -6.27
C LYS A 168 -0.27 10.16 -7.79
N MET A 169 -1.21 9.38 -8.33
CA MET A 169 -1.30 9.17 -9.78
C MET A 169 -1.73 10.44 -10.53
N GLU A 170 -2.57 11.28 -9.93
CA GLU A 170 -2.97 12.59 -10.48
C GLU A 170 -1.79 13.57 -10.45
N TYR A 171 -1.14 13.71 -9.31
CA TYR A 171 0.07 14.52 -9.16
C TYR A 171 1.16 14.15 -10.19
N LEU A 172 1.46 12.85 -10.32
CA LEU A 172 2.46 12.40 -11.28
C LEU A 172 2.01 12.64 -12.72
N ARG A 173 0.72 12.57 -13.02
CA ARG A 173 0.21 12.83 -14.37
C ARG A 173 0.44 14.29 -14.77
N GLU A 174 0.26 15.22 -13.85
CA GLU A 174 0.35 16.65 -14.11
C GLU A 174 1.78 17.18 -14.04
N LYS A 175 2.57 16.70 -13.08
CA LYS A 175 3.90 17.26 -12.77
C LYS A 175 5.06 16.43 -13.30
N GLU A 176 4.91 15.10 -13.42
CA GLU A 176 6.01 14.18 -13.72
C GLU A 176 5.55 13.02 -14.63
N THR A 177 5.16 13.36 -15.86
CA THR A 177 4.55 12.45 -16.84
C THR A 177 5.36 11.17 -17.06
N GLU A 178 6.69 11.27 -17.12
CA GLU A 178 7.57 10.09 -17.25
C GLU A 178 7.46 9.14 -16.05
N LYS A 179 7.49 9.68 -14.82
CA LYS A 179 7.34 8.86 -13.60
C LYS A 179 5.94 8.27 -13.49
N PHE A 180 4.92 8.97 -13.99
CA PHE A 180 3.57 8.42 -14.12
C PHE A 180 3.55 7.19 -15.04
N HIS A 181 4.16 7.28 -16.22
CA HIS A 181 4.23 6.15 -17.17
C HIS A 181 5.02 4.98 -16.59
N GLN A 182 6.17 5.23 -15.96
CA GLN A 182 6.95 4.20 -15.29
C GLN A 182 6.17 3.51 -14.16
N LEU A 183 5.46 4.28 -13.33
CA LEU A 183 4.65 3.73 -12.25
C LEU A 183 3.49 2.89 -12.79
N LYS A 184 2.78 3.39 -13.82
CA LYS A 184 1.71 2.65 -14.48
C LYS A 184 2.21 1.33 -15.06
N LYS A 185 3.37 1.35 -15.73
CA LYS A 185 4.05 0.15 -16.26
C LYS A 185 4.36 -0.85 -15.14
N ARG A 186 5.01 -0.39 -14.06
CA ARG A 186 5.36 -1.24 -12.91
C ARG A 186 4.14 -1.89 -12.25
N VAL A 187 3.07 -1.13 -12.06
CA VAL A 187 1.80 -1.64 -11.48
C VAL A 187 1.19 -2.71 -12.38
N PHE A 188 1.21 -2.47 -13.68
CA PHE A 188 0.73 -3.44 -14.67
C PHE A 188 1.57 -4.72 -14.67
N ASP A 189 2.90 -4.59 -14.72
CA ASP A 189 3.85 -5.71 -14.70
C ASP A 189 3.67 -6.59 -13.47
N ALA A 190 3.65 -5.97 -12.28
CA ALA A 190 3.47 -6.69 -11.02
C ALA A 190 2.17 -7.48 -11.01
N ARG A 191 1.11 -6.89 -11.58
CA ARG A 191 -0.18 -7.55 -11.71
C ARG A 191 -0.16 -8.69 -12.72
N LEU A 192 0.46 -8.52 -13.88
CA LEU A 192 0.57 -9.58 -14.88
C LEU A 192 1.35 -10.77 -14.31
N ASN A 193 2.46 -10.51 -13.62
CA ASN A 193 3.24 -11.54 -12.94
C ASN A 193 2.42 -12.23 -11.84
N SER A 194 1.62 -11.48 -11.08
CA SER A 194 0.72 -12.06 -10.08
C SER A 194 -0.33 -12.99 -10.72
N MET A 195 -0.86 -12.63 -11.90
CA MET A 195 -1.82 -13.44 -12.65
C MET A 195 -1.16 -14.71 -13.21
N ARG A 196 0.06 -14.61 -13.75
CA ARG A 196 0.85 -15.76 -14.22
C ARG A 196 1.15 -16.72 -13.08
N ASN A 197 1.63 -16.20 -11.96
CA ASN A 197 1.91 -16.98 -10.75
C ASN A 197 0.65 -17.64 -10.21
N LEU A 198 -0.49 -16.95 -10.22
CA LEU A 198 -1.76 -17.54 -9.79
C LEU A 198 -2.17 -18.67 -10.74
N LYS A 199 -2.08 -18.48 -12.06
CA LYS A 199 -2.40 -19.51 -13.05
C LYS A 199 -1.53 -20.76 -12.89
N ALA A 200 -0.23 -20.57 -12.59
CA ALA A 200 0.71 -21.67 -12.41
C ALA A 200 0.51 -22.42 -11.09
N LYS A 201 0.23 -21.70 -9.99
CA LYS A 201 0.08 -22.31 -8.66
C LYS A 201 -1.32 -22.86 -8.39
N ASP A 202 -2.34 -22.21 -8.92
CA ASP A 202 -3.75 -22.50 -8.62
C ASP A 202 -4.63 -22.11 -9.84
N PRO A 203 -4.69 -22.97 -10.87
CA PRO A 203 -5.42 -22.69 -12.11
C PRO A 203 -6.94 -22.57 -11.89
N GLU A 204 -7.50 -23.27 -10.90
CA GLU A 204 -8.93 -23.19 -10.57
C GLU A 204 -9.28 -21.82 -10.02
N LYS A 205 -8.55 -21.34 -9.02
CA LYS A 205 -8.74 -20.00 -8.46
C LYS A 205 -8.48 -18.91 -9.49
N PHE A 206 -7.54 -19.12 -10.40
CA PHE A 206 -7.33 -18.22 -11.53
C PHE A 206 -8.60 -18.13 -12.40
N ASN A 207 -9.21 -19.26 -12.74
CA ASN A 207 -10.44 -19.31 -13.53
C ASN A 207 -11.62 -18.67 -12.79
N GLN A 208 -11.81 -18.97 -11.50
CA GLN A 208 -12.85 -18.34 -10.67
C GLN A 208 -12.72 -16.81 -10.67
N MET A 209 -11.50 -16.31 -10.46
CA MET A 209 -11.23 -14.87 -10.46
C MET A 209 -11.44 -14.24 -11.85
N ARG A 210 -11.12 -14.96 -12.93
CA ARG A 210 -11.40 -14.52 -14.30
C ARG A 210 -12.91 -14.41 -14.56
N GLU A 211 -13.69 -15.40 -14.18
CA GLU A 211 -15.16 -15.36 -14.34
C GLU A 211 -15.78 -14.26 -13.48
N LYS A 212 -15.34 -14.10 -12.23
CA LYS A 212 -15.77 -12.98 -11.37
C LYS A 212 -15.49 -11.62 -12.03
N ARG A 213 -14.32 -11.46 -12.65
CA ARG A 213 -13.98 -10.23 -13.39
C ARG A 213 -14.88 -10.03 -14.61
N LYS A 214 -15.19 -11.09 -15.37
CA LYS A 214 -16.13 -10.98 -16.50
C LYS A 214 -17.50 -10.52 -16.04
N LYS A 215 -18.01 -11.08 -14.94
CA LYS A 215 -19.32 -10.69 -14.36
C LYS A 215 -19.36 -9.22 -13.97
N VAL A 216 -18.36 -8.75 -13.23
CA VAL A 216 -18.24 -7.33 -12.85
C VAL A 216 -18.13 -6.44 -14.10
N PHE A 217 -17.42 -6.89 -15.14
CA PHE A 217 -17.34 -6.13 -16.39
C PHE A 217 -18.69 -6.00 -17.09
N SER A 218 -19.41 -7.12 -17.23
CA SER A 218 -20.71 -7.12 -17.89
C SER A 218 -21.71 -6.26 -17.14
N GLU A 219 -21.72 -6.34 -15.81
CA GLU A 219 -22.55 -5.47 -14.97
C GLU A 219 -22.18 -3.99 -15.17
N ARG A 220 -20.88 -3.65 -15.20
CA ARG A 220 -20.46 -2.27 -15.43
C ARG A 220 -20.77 -1.78 -16.84
N LEU A 221 -20.73 -2.65 -17.85
CA LEU A 221 -21.14 -2.32 -19.21
C LEU A 221 -22.65 -2.09 -19.31
N GLN A 222 -23.46 -2.87 -18.60
CA GLN A 222 -24.91 -2.66 -18.51
C GLN A 222 -25.23 -1.33 -17.82
N GLN A 223 -24.55 -1.03 -16.71
CA GLN A 223 -24.67 0.28 -16.06
C GLN A 223 -24.25 1.41 -17.00
N LEU A 224 -23.13 1.26 -17.70
CA LEU A 224 -22.66 2.27 -18.65
C LEU A 224 -23.65 2.49 -19.79
N LYS A 225 -24.34 1.44 -20.25
CA LYS A 225 -25.40 1.57 -21.27
C LYS A 225 -26.56 2.44 -20.77
N ALA A 226 -26.87 2.41 -19.47
CA ALA A 226 -27.92 3.23 -18.87
C ALA A 226 -27.44 4.65 -18.51
N GLU A 227 -26.21 4.79 -17.99
CA GLU A 227 -25.63 6.07 -17.55
C GLU A 227 -25.19 6.96 -18.74
N ASP A 228 -24.54 6.36 -19.75
CA ASP A 228 -23.93 7.06 -20.89
C ASP A 228 -23.88 6.14 -22.13
N PRO A 229 -24.97 6.10 -22.93
CA PRO A 229 -25.08 5.23 -24.11
C PRO A 229 -23.97 5.48 -25.14
N GLN A 230 -23.57 6.74 -25.34
CA GLN A 230 -22.51 7.09 -26.30
C GLN A 230 -21.15 6.53 -25.87
N ARG A 231 -20.84 6.57 -24.57
CA ARG A 231 -19.64 5.94 -24.03
C ARG A 231 -19.71 4.43 -24.06
N TYR A 232 -20.89 3.83 -23.85
CA TYR A 232 -21.08 2.40 -24.05
C TYR A 232 -20.73 1.99 -25.47
N GLU A 233 -21.25 2.66 -26.50
CA GLU A 233 -20.96 2.36 -27.91
C GLU A 233 -19.47 2.48 -28.26
N ARG A 234 -18.80 3.53 -27.76
CA ARG A 234 -17.35 3.68 -27.95
C ARG A 234 -16.56 2.53 -27.32
N VAL A 235 -16.99 2.06 -26.15
CA VAL A 235 -16.34 0.96 -25.45
C VAL A 235 -16.60 -0.37 -26.14
N THR A 236 -17.83 -0.65 -26.57
CA THR A 236 -18.18 -1.88 -27.29
C THR A 236 -17.47 -1.97 -28.64
N LYS A 237 -17.44 -0.88 -29.41
CA LYS A 237 -16.70 -0.81 -30.67
C LYS A 237 -15.22 -1.17 -30.47
N LYS A 238 -14.57 -0.59 -29.46
CA LYS A 238 -13.17 -0.91 -29.12
C LYS A 238 -12.98 -2.36 -28.67
N ILE A 239 -13.94 -2.94 -27.96
CA ILE A 239 -13.91 -4.36 -27.58
C ILE A 239 -13.97 -5.24 -28.83
N ASP A 240 -14.81 -4.89 -29.81
CA ASP A 240 -15.00 -5.68 -31.01
C ASP A 240 -13.82 -5.56 -31.99
N GLU A 241 -13.25 -4.36 -32.16
CA GLU A 241 -11.98 -4.15 -32.87
C GLU A 241 -10.86 -5.02 -32.27
N LEU A 242 -10.75 -5.08 -30.94
CA LEU A 242 -9.77 -5.94 -30.27
C LEU A 242 -10.04 -7.43 -30.48
N LYS A 243 -11.30 -7.86 -30.48
CA LYS A 243 -11.65 -9.26 -30.77
C LYS A 243 -11.29 -9.60 -32.21
N TYR A 244 -11.60 -8.72 -33.16
CA TYR A 244 -11.30 -8.91 -34.57
C TYR A 244 -9.80 -8.99 -34.81
N TYR A 245 -9.02 -8.05 -34.27
CA TYR A 245 -7.56 -8.11 -34.30
C TYR A 245 -7.01 -9.42 -33.69
N GLN A 246 -7.58 -9.90 -32.59
CA GLN A 246 -7.17 -11.18 -31.99
C GLN A 246 -7.50 -12.38 -32.89
N GLN A 247 -8.61 -12.35 -33.62
CA GLN A 247 -8.94 -13.37 -34.60
C GLN A 247 -7.96 -13.33 -35.78
N LEU A 248 -7.69 -12.14 -36.33
CA LEU A 248 -6.70 -11.96 -37.39
C LEU A 248 -5.34 -12.48 -36.96
N ARG A 249 -4.85 -12.09 -35.78
CA ARG A 249 -3.55 -12.55 -35.26
C ARG A 249 -3.44 -14.07 -35.14
N ARG A 250 -4.55 -14.79 -34.94
CA ARG A 250 -4.57 -16.26 -34.89
C ARG A 250 -4.56 -16.90 -36.28
N LYS A 251 -5.08 -16.20 -37.28
CA LYS A 251 -5.21 -16.69 -38.66
C LYS A 251 -3.98 -16.31 -39.49
N ASP A 252 -3.62 -15.03 -39.50
CA ASP A 252 -2.52 -14.47 -40.27
C ASP A 252 -1.90 -13.27 -39.54
N THR A 253 -0.63 -13.41 -39.18
CA THR A 253 0.14 -12.37 -38.48
C THR A 253 0.42 -11.15 -39.36
N LYS A 254 0.55 -11.31 -40.68
CA LYS A 254 0.79 -10.22 -41.63
C LYS A 254 -0.47 -9.36 -41.78
N GLN A 255 -1.64 -9.99 -41.91
CA GLN A 255 -2.92 -9.26 -41.92
C GLN A 255 -3.18 -8.54 -40.60
N ALA A 256 -2.84 -9.15 -39.46
CA ALA A 256 -2.95 -8.49 -38.17
C ALA A 256 -2.04 -7.25 -38.05
N GLN A 257 -0.83 -7.29 -38.63
CA GLN A 257 0.06 -6.14 -38.67
C GLN A 257 -0.45 -5.03 -39.60
N ALA A 258 -0.97 -5.39 -40.78
CA ALA A 258 -1.60 -4.44 -41.70
C ALA A 258 -2.79 -3.73 -41.02
N TYR A 259 -3.64 -4.51 -40.34
CA TYR A 259 -4.77 -3.99 -39.56
C TYR A 259 -4.33 -3.00 -38.46
N LEU A 260 -3.21 -3.24 -37.78
CA LEU A 260 -2.71 -2.27 -36.79
C LEU A 260 -2.23 -0.96 -37.42
N LYS A 261 -1.61 -1.01 -38.60
CA LYS A 261 -1.19 0.20 -39.34
C LYS A 261 -2.38 1.05 -39.75
N GLU A 262 -3.49 0.41 -40.12
CA GLU A 262 -4.75 1.09 -40.48
C GLU A 262 -5.52 1.61 -39.27
N HIS A 263 -5.29 1.03 -38.08
CA HIS A 263 -5.93 1.41 -36.83
C HIS A 263 -4.90 1.91 -35.80
N PRO A 264 -4.32 3.11 -35.97
CA PRO A 264 -3.28 3.64 -35.09
C PRO A 264 -3.76 3.84 -33.64
N GLU A 265 -5.06 4.04 -33.41
CA GLU A 265 -5.61 4.05 -32.03
C GLU A 265 -5.48 2.69 -31.35
N LEU A 266 -5.73 1.62 -32.10
CA LEU A 266 -5.60 0.25 -31.63
C LEU A 266 -4.13 -0.12 -31.48
N GLU A 267 -3.27 0.31 -32.41
CA GLU A 267 -1.82 0.15 -32.27
C GLU A 267 -1.30 0.87 -31.03
N ASN A 268 -1.69 2.13 -30.80
CA ASN A 268 -1.35 2.89 -29.59
C ASN A 268 -1.88 2.23 -28.32
N LEU A 269 -3.09 1.68 -28.35
CA LEU A 269 -3.63 0.90 -27.25
C LEU A 269 -2.75 -0.33 -27.02
N MET A 270 -2.46 -1.09 -28.08
CA MET A 270 -1.66 -2.29 -28.02
C MET A 270 -0.24 -2.00 -27.56
N THR A 271 0.44 -0.96 -28.05
CA THR A 271 1.81 -0.55 -27.66
C THR A 271 1.87 -0.02 -26.23
N ARG A 272 0.86 0.74 -25.77
CA ARG A 272 0.74 1.15 -24.36
C ARG A 272 0.60 -0.03 -23.40
N TYR A 273 0.12 -1.18 -23.88
CA TYR A 273 0.00 -2.42 -23.13
C TYR A 273 0.95 -3.53 -23.63
N ARG A 274 1.79 -3.23 -24.63
CA ARG A 274 2.82 -4.11 -25.17
C ARG A 274 3.99 -4.00 -24.22
N HIS A 275 3.97 -4.86 -23.21
CA HIS A 275 5.25 -5.30 -22.69
C HIS A 275 6.04 -5.89 -23.85
N PRO A 276 7.38 -5.77 -23.86
CA PRO A 276 8.22 -6.55 -24.76
C PRO A 276 8.02 -8.02 -24.41
N VAL A 277 6.98 -8.60 -24.99
CA VAL A 277 6.81 -10.04 -25.15
C VAL A 277 7.48 -10.32 -26.48
N ASN A 278 8.80 -10.14 -26.52
CA ASN A 278 9.61 -10.80 -27.53
C ASN A 278 9.79 -12.24 -27.06
N ASN A 279 9.45 -13.15 -27.97
CA ASN A 279 9.86 -14.55 -28.05
C ASN A 279 9.47 -15.43 -26.86
N TYR A 280 8.26 -15.98 -26.88
CA TYR A 280 8.02 -17.32 -26.35
C TYR A 280 7.01 -18.00 -27.27
N GLU A 281 7.56 -18.87 -28.12
CA GLU A 281 6.86 -20.00 -28.73
C GLU A 281 6.14 -20.85 -27.67
#